data_AF-A0A7V1CVB4-F1
#
_entry.id   AF-A0A7V1CVB4-F1
#
_cell.length_a   1.000
_cell.length_b   1.000
_cell.length_c   1.000
_cell.angle_alpha   90.00
_cell.angle_beta   90.00
_cell.angle_gamma   90.00
#
_symmetry.space_group_name_H-M   'P 1'
#
loop_
_entity.id
_entity.type
_entity.pdbx_description
1 polymer ?
#
loop_
_entity_poly.entity_id
_entity_poly.type
_entity_poly.pdbx_seq_one_letter_code
_entity_poly.pdbx_strand_id
1 'polypeptide(L)'
;MQGTLKKLKSSLTQPIQYYLPVGDELVDLNAYIGKQLTLTFNGAILCSSCGKKTKKSYSQGHCFVCMRKLASCDMCIMKPETCHYDQGTCREPQWGEENCMIPHYVYLANTSGLKVGITRHTQIPTRWIDQGATQALPIFKVQTRLQSGLVEVALAQFIADKTNWRNMLKGQSEVLDLKAAAAELIPQIADKLNELAELFGATAIEQLDEEVVDLEFPVTAYPTKISSFNFDKEPVVSGILNGIKGQYLIFDTGVINIRKFTSYDVTVG
;
A
#
# COMPACT_ATOMS: atom_id res chain seq x y z
N MET A 1 -15.98 -4.47 20.56
CA MET A 1 -16.18 -5.13 19.25
C MET A 1 -15.09 -6.17 19.05
N GLN A 2 -15.35 -7.34 18.47
CA GLN A 2 -14.33 -8.38 18.28
C GLN A 2 -14.36 -8.96 16.86
N GLY A 3 -13.19 -9.24 16.30
CA GLY A 3 -13.06 -9.93 15.01
C GLY A 3 -11.67 -9.83 14.40
N THR A 4 -11.51 -10.44 13.23
CA THR A 4 -10.23 -10.41 12.50
C THR A 4 -9.97 -9.04 11.86
N LEU A 5 -8.76 -8.53 12.06
CA LEU A 5 -8.31 -7.31 11.40
C LEU A 5 -8.13 -7.52 9.89
N LYS A 6 -8.50 -6.49 9.13
CA LYS A 6 -8.09 -6.32 7.72
C LYS A 6 -7.35 -4.99 7.57
N LYS A 7 -6.71 -4.77 6.41
CA LYS A 7 -6.12 -3.46 6.09
C LYS A 7 -7.17 -2.36 6.29
N LEU A 8 -6.73 -1.17 6.72
CA LEU A 8 -7.61 -0.02 6.85
C LEU A 8 -8.28 0.27 5.52
N LYS A 9 -9.56 0.59 5.57
CA LYS A 9 -10.28 1.18 4.43
C LYS A 9 -10.17 2.69 4.53
N SER A 10 -10.07 3.36 3.40
CA SER A 10 -10.03 4.81 3.33
C SER A 10 -10.94 5.33 2.24
N SER A 11 -11.37 6.58 2.39
CA SER A 11 -12.09 7.33 1.37
C SER A 11 -11.42 8.68 1.18
N LEU A 12 -11.28 9.12 -0.07
CA LEU A 12 -10.64 10.38 -0.38
C LEU A 12 -11.57 11.53 0.04
N THR A 13 -11.19 12.18 1.15
CA THR A 13 -11.80 13.39 1.72
C THR A 13 -10.66 14.29 2.22
N GLN A 14 -10.99 15.49 2.69
CA GLN A 14 -10.00 16.43 3.26
C GLN A 14 -10.39 16.76 4.71
N PRO A 15 -9.73 16.17 5.73
CA PRO A 15 -8.72 15.11 5.64
C PRO A 15 -9.34 13.75 5.27
N ILE A 16 -8.51 12.77 4.89
CA ILE A 16 -8.91 11.41 4.51
C ILE A 16 -9.71 10.72 5.64
N GLN A 17 -10.81 10.07 5.28
CA GLN A 17 -11.62 9.27 6.19
C GLN A 17 -11.07 7.84 6.26
N TYR A 18 -10.94 7.30 7.47
CA TYR A 18 -10.41 5.98 7.73
C TYR A 18 -11.38 5.11 8.52
N TYR A 19 -11.39 3.83 8.16
CA TYR A 19 -12.17 2.82 8.84
C TYR A 19 -11.32 1.59 9.15
N LEU A 20 -11.54 1.01 10.33
CA LEU A 20 -10.93 -0.25 10.76
C LEU A 20 -11.94 -1.40 10.59
N PRO A 21 -11.73 -2.31 9.64
CA PRO A 21 -12.56 -3.51 9.55
C PRO A 21 -12.16 -4.50 10.66
N VAL A 22 -13.14 -4.97 11.42
CA VAL A 22 -13.00 -5.93 12.52
C VAL A 22 -14.06 -7.01 12.37
N GLY A 23 -13.68 -8.15 11.77
CA GLY A 23 -14.65 -9.16 11.35
C GLY A 23 -15.60 -8.60 10.28
N ASP A 24 -16.88 -8.52 10.60
CA ASP A 24 -17.95 -7.97 9.75
C ASP A 24 -18.28 -6.51 10.06
N GLU A 25 -17.70 -5.97 11.14
CA GLU A 25 -17.92 -4.60 11.58
C GLU A 25 -16.91 -3.64 10.94
N LEU A 26 -17.30 -2.37 10.86
CA LEU A 26 -16.48 -1.30 10.30
C LEU A 26 -16.45 -0.09 11.25
N VAL A 27 -15.35 0.07 11.98
CA VAL A 27 -15.19 1.18 12.95
C VAL A 27 -14.75 2.44 12.20
N ASP A 28 -15.49 3.53 12.37
CA ASP A 28 -15.05 4.87 11.94
C ASP A 28 -13.93 5.37 12.86
N LEU A 29 -12.69 5.35 12.39
CA LEU A 29 -11.53 5.69 13.21
C LEU A 29 -11.37 7.20 13.39
N ASN A 30 -11.83 8.03 12.45
CA ASN A 30 -11.67 9.48 12.56
C ASN A 30 -12.42 10.02 13.79
N ALA A 31 -13.56 9.41 14.15
CA ALA A 31 -14.33 9.74 15.35
C ALA A 31 -13.60 9.42 16.67
N TYR A 32 -12.52 8.64 16.64
CA TYR A 32 -11.69 8.28 17.80
C TYR A 32 -10.43 9.14 17.92
N ILE A 33 -10.16 10.05 16.99
CA ILE A 33 -9.01 10.94 17.09
C ILE A 33 -9.16 11.85 18.31
N GLY A 34 -8.09 11.94 19.11
CA GLY A 34 -8.07 12.62 20.41
C GLY A 34 -8.71 11.82 21.56
N LYS A 35 -9.14 10.59 21.33
CA LYS A 35 -9.75 9.71 22.34
C LYS A 35 -8.88 8.49 22.61
N GLN A 36 -9.13 7.86 23.76
CA GLN A 36 -8.55 6.55 24.07
C GLN A 36 -9.09 5.50 23.08
N LEU A 37 -8.20 4.69 22.52
CA LEU A 37 -8.54 3.52 21.72
C LEU A 37 -7.66 2.35 22.17
N THR A 38 -8.27 1.19 22.40
CA THR A 38 -7.57 -0.03 22.82
C THR A 38 -7.83 -1.16 21.84
N LEU A 39 -6.76 -1.81 21.39
CA LEU A 39 -6.77 -3.02 20.59
C LEU A 39 -6.11 -4.14 21.39
N THR A 40 -6.85 -5.22 21.64
CA THR A 40 -6.35 -6.39 22.37
C THR A 40 -6.35 -7.61 21.46
N PHE A 41 -5.18 -8.21 21.26
CA PHE A 41 -5.04 -9.46 20.53
C PHE A 41 -5.55 -10.64 21.36
N ASN A 42 -6.51 -11.40 20.82
CA ASN A 42 -7.18 -12.49 21.52
C ASN A 42 -6.46 -13.85 21.38
N GLY A 43 -5.24 -13.88 20.83
CA GLY A 43 -4.43 -15.10 20.71
C GLY A 43 -4.80 -16.01 19.52
N ALA A 44 -5.63 -15.54 18.58
CA ALA A 44 -6.03 -16.30 17.40
C ALA A 44 -5.72 -15.54 16.10
N ILE A 45 -5.09 -16.23 15.14
CA ILE A 45 -4.90 -15.72 13.78
C ILE A 45 -5.65 -16.63 12.82
N LEU A 46 -6.55 -16.07 12.01
CA LEU A 46 -7.42 -16.80 11.09
C LEU A 46 -7.13 -16.40 9.65
N CYS A 47 -6.74 -17.38 8.82
CA CYS A 47 -6.37 -17.12 7.42
C CYS A 47 -7.45 -16.33 6.68
N SER A 48 -7.07 -15.21 6.06
CA SER A 48 -7.98 -14.34 5.29
C SER A 48 -8.66 -15.03 4.10
N SER A 49 -8.05 -16.11 3.58
CA SER A 49 -8.58 -16.87 2.45
C SER A 49 -9.42 -18.08 2.89
N CYS A 50 -8.93 -18.90 3.83
CA CYS A 50 -9.57 -20.18 4.17
C CYS A 50 -10.14 -20.26 5.58
N GLY A 51 -10.03 -19.21 6.39
CA GLY A 51 -10.53 -19.15 7.77
C GLY A 51 -9.80 -20.03 8.78
N LYS A 52 -8.90 -20.93 8.35
CA LYS A 52 -8.19 -21.84 9.26
C LYS A 52 -7.27 -21.08 10.20
N LYS A 53 -7.25 -21.53 11.47
CA LYS A 53 -6.32 -21.03 12.49
C LYS A 53 -4.87 -21.30 12.09
N THR A 54 -4.00 -20.32 12.30
CA THR A 54 -2.57 -20.41 12.04
C THR A 54 -1.75 -19.76 13.15
N LYS A 55 -0.47 -20.11 13.25
CA LYS A 55 0.45 -19.55 14.25
C LYS A 55 1.04 -18.19 13.82
N LYS A 56 1.03 -17.89 12.52
CA LYS A 56 1.63 -16.68 11.94
C LYS A 56 0.81 -16.23 10.73
N SER A 57 0.73 -14.91 10.53
CA SER A 57 0.17 -14.32 9.32
C SER A 57 1.26 -14.19 8.25
N TYR A 58 1.12 -14.93 7.14
CA TYR A 58 2.02 -14.88 5.98
C TYR A 58 1.40 -14.00 4.89
N SER A 59 2.22 -13.33 4.08
CA SER A 59 1.76 -12.56 2.90
C SER A 59 0.48 -11.74 3.17
N GLN A 60 0.47 -10.98 4.28
CA GLN A 60 -0.62 -10.09 4.66
C GLN A 60 -1.98 -10.78 4.93
N GLY A 61 -2.00 -11.88 5.69
CA GLY A 61 -3.25 -12.49 6.17
C GLY A 61 -3.38 -14.00 5.95
N HIS A 62 -2.46 -14.63 5.24
CA HIS A 62 -2.58 -16.01 4.81
C HIS A 62 -1.95 -17.00 5.78
N CYS A 63 -2.48 -18.22 5.86
CA CYS A 63 -1.75 -19.34 6.43
C CYS A 63 -0.67 -19.84 5.46
N PHE A 64 0.30 -20.60 5.95
CA PHE A 64 1.40 -21.15 5.14
C PHE A 64 0.92 -21.91 3.89
N VAL A 65 -0.16 -22.70 4.00
CA VAL A 65 -0.70 -23.47 2.88
C VAL A 65 -1.28 -22.56 1.79
N CYS A 66 -2.07 -21.55 2.17
CA CYS A 66 -2.62 -20.58 1.22
C CYS A 66 -1.50 -19.75 0.58
N MET A 67 -0.52 -19.29 1.36
CA MET A 67 0.62 -18.52 0.86
C MET A 67 1.42 -19.28 -0.22
N ARG A 68 1.53 -20.61 -0.11
CA ARG A 68 2.21 -21.45 -1.12
C ARG A 68 1.36 -21.76 -2.35
N LYS A 69 0.04 -21.60 -2.28
CA LYS A 69 -0.90 -22.02 -3.34
C LYS A 69 -1.44 -20.85 -4.15
N LEU A 70 -1.73 -19.73 -3.51
CA LEU A 70 -2.43 -18.62 -4.15
C LEU A 70 -1.48 -17.75 -4.98
N ALA A 71 -1.93 -17.33 -6.16
CA ALA A 71 -1.20 -16.43 -7.04
C ALA A 71 -1.07 -15.02 -6.43
N SER A 72 -2.05 -14.60 -5.61
CA SER A 72 -2.00 -13.35 -4.84
C SER A 72 -0.84 -13.28 -3.82
N CYS A 73 -0.16 -14.40 -3.57
CA CYS A 73 1.01 -14.50 -2.71
C CYS A 73 2.33 -14.72 -3.48
N ASP A 74 2.29 -14.72 -4.82
CA ASP A 74 3.48 -14.94 -5.65
C ASP A 74 4.48 -13.80 -5.55
N MET A 75 5.76 -14.11 -5.83
CA MET A 75 6.83 -13.10 -5.82
C MET A 75 6.56 -11.98 -6.82
N CYS A 76 5.93 -12.28 -7.96
CA CYS A 76 5.56 -11.27 -8.93
C CYS A 76 4.55 -10.24 -8.37
N ILE A 77 3.86 -10.53 -7.26
CA ILE A 77 3.03 -9.56 -6.54
C ILE A 77 3.87 -8.48 -5.86
N MET A 78 5.07 -8.81 -5.41
CA MET A 78 6.01 -7.84 -4.83
C MET A 78 6.96 -7.25 -5.88
N LYS A 79 7.27 -8.01 -6.92
CA LYS A 79 8.18 -7.68 -8.01
C LYS A 79 7.48 -7.83 -9.36
N PRO A 80 6.68 -6.85 -9.78
CA PRO A 80 5.84 -6.95 -10.97
C PRO A 80 6.63 -7.24 -12.25
N GLU A 81 7.90 -6.82 -12.30
CA GLU A 81 8.86 -7.09 -13.38
C GLU A 81 9.21 -8.58 -13.53
N THR A 82 8.92 -9.42 -12.52
CA THR A 82 9.13 -10.87 -12.57
C THR A 82 7.82 -11.63 -12.78
N CYS A 83 6.82 -11.01 -13.44
CA CYS A 83 5.58 -11.71 -13.78
C CYS A 83 5.89 -12.96 -14.63
N HIS A 84 5.36 -14.09 -14.20
CA HIS A 84 5.60 -15.40 -14.81
C HIS A 84 4.35 -15.94 -15.51
N TYR A 85 3.36 -15.07 -15.75
CA TYR A 85 2.12 -15.42 -16.44
C TYR A 85 2.40 -15.86 -17.88
N ASP A 86 3.17 -15.07 -18.63
CA ASP A 86 3.51 -15.36 -20.03
C ASP A 86 4.36 -16.64 -20.18
N GLN A 87 4.97 -17.09 -19.09
CA GLN A 87 5.68 -18.37 -19.03
C GLN A 87 4.75 -19.57 -18.80
N GLY A 88 3.44 -19.36 -18.66
CA GLY A 88 2.44 -20.40 -18.39
C GLY A 88 2.53 -21.01 -16.99
N THR A 89 3.25 -20.38 -16.05
CA THR A 89 3.51 -20.92 -14.71
C THR A 89 2.73 -20.22 -13.60
N CYS A 90 1.78 -19.35 -13.95
CA CYS A 90 0.89 -18.73 -12.96
C CYS A 90 0.10 -19.82 -12.22
N ARG A 91 0.08 -19.77 -10.88
CA ARG A 91 -0.60 -20.77 -10.06
C ARG A 91 -2.12 -20.75 -10.26
N GLU A 92 -2.67 -19.58 -10.57
CA GLU A 92 -4.09 -19.34 -10.82
C GLU A 92 -4.21 -18.43 -12.05
N PRO A 93 -4.20 -18.98 -13.28
CA PRO A 93 -4.21 -18.17 -14.51
C PRO A 93 -5.40 -17.21 -14.61
N GLN A 94 -6.61 -17.65 -14.27
CA GLN A 94 -7.79 -16.77 -14.25
C GLN A 94 -7.60 -15.58 -13.30
N TRP A 95 -7.00 -15.80 -12.13
CA TRP A 95 -6.66 -14.72 -11.21
C TRP A 95 -5.65 -13.75 -11.85
N GLY A 96 -4.68 -14.28 -12.60
CA GLY A 96 -3.72 -13.49 -13.38
C GLY A 96 -4.39 -12.64 -14.46
N GLU A 97 -5.39 -13.15 -15.16
CA GLU A 97 -6.17 -12.36 -16.13
C GLU A 97 -6.88 -11.19 -15.46
N GLU A 98 -7.51 -11.44 -14.31
CA GLU A 98 -8.29 -10.43 -13.57
C GLU A 98 -7.42 -9.40 -12.82
N ASN A 99 -6.15 -9.71 -12.52
CA ASN A 99 -5.31 -8.88 -11.65
C ASN A 99 -3.98 -8.42 -12.26
N CYS A 100 -3.42 -9.18 -13.19
CA CYS A 100 -2.14 -8.88 -13.85
C CYS A 100 -2.35 -8.41 -15.29
N MET A 101 -3.27 -9.02 -16.03
CA MET A 101 -3.53 -8.70 -17.45
C MET A 101 -4.65 -7.68 -17.63
N ILE A 102 -4.61 -6.67 -16.77
CA ILE A 102 -5.49 -5.51 -16.82
C ILE A 102 -4.66 -4.23 -16.84
N PRO A 103 -5.25 -3.09 -17.24
CA PRO A 103 -4.53 -1.82 -17.22
C PRO A 103 -3.99 -1.45 -15.84
N HIS A 104 -2.72 -1.07 -15.83
CA HIS A 104 -2.00 -0.58 -14.66
C HIS A 104 -1.49 0.84 -14.89
N TYR A 105 -1.17 1.52 -13.79
CA TYR A 105 -0.69 2.90 -13.79
C TYR A 105 0.64 2.94 -13.05
N VAL A 106 1.59 3.64 -13.65
CA VAL A 106 2.84 4.05 -13.01
C VAL A 106 2.66 5.49 -12.57
N TYR A 107 3.02 5.79 -11.32
CA TYR A 107 2.88 7.12 -10.74
C TYR A 107 4.11 7.53 -9.98
N LEU A 108 4.32 8.84 -9.88
CA LEU A 108 5.21 9.46 -8.90
C LEU A 108 4.40 9.78 -7.64
N ALA A 109 5.01 9.64 -6.47
CA ALA A 109 4.39 9.98 -5.20
C ALA A 109 5.39 10.61 -4.23
N ASN A 110 4.90 11.53 -3.40
CA ASN A 110 5.65 12.11 -2.29
C ASN A 110 5.18 11.50 -0.98
N THR A 111 5.98 10.63 -0.34
CA THR A 111 5.64 10.03 0.97
C THR A 111 6.49 10.59 2.09
N SER A 112 7.78 10.76 1.82
CA SER A 112 8.80 11.42 2.63
C SER A 112 9.94 11.88 1.72
N GLY A 113 9.59 12.25 0.48
CA GLY A 113 10.46 12.27 -0.68
C GLY A 113 9.84 11.54 -1.88
N LEU A 114 10.38 11.86 -3.06
CA LEU A 114 9.96 11.33 -4.36
C LEU A 114 10.13 9.80 -4.41
N LYS A 115 9.11 9.11 -4.92
CA LYS A 115 9.10 7.68 -5.20
C LYS A 115 8.32 7.42 -6.48
N VAL A 116 8.67 6.33 -7.16
CA VAL A 116 7.82 5.71 -8.18
C VAL A 116 7.04 4.56 -7.56
N GLY A 117 5.83 4.33 -8.04
CA GLY A 117 5.03 3.17 -7.67
C GLY A 117 4.08 2.74 -8.78
N ILE A 118 3.54 1.53 -8.63
CA ILE A 118 2.51 1.02 -9.53
C ILE A 118 1.19 0.70 -8.82
N THR A 119 0.10 0.73 -9.58
CA THR A 119 -1.23 0.37 -9.12
C THR A 119 -2.14 -0.02 -10.28
N ARG A 120 -3.28 -0.64 -10.00
CA ARG A 120 -4.38 -0.80 -10.97
C ARG A 120 -5.40 0.31 -10.80
N HIS A 121 -6.22 0.55 -11.82
CA HIS A 121 -7.25 1.59 -11.82
C HIS A 121 -8.14 1.55 -10.56
N THR A 122 -8.63 0.36 -10.20
CA THR A 122 -9.54 0.16 -9.04
C THR A 122 -8.91 0.41 -7.67
N GLN A 123 -7.62 0.76 -7.62
CA GLN A 123 -6.92 1.12 -6.39
C GLN A 123 -6.43 2.57 -6.41
N ILE A 124 -6.78 3.37 -7.40
CA ILE A 124 -6.56 4.82 -7.38
C ILE A 124 -7.79 5.47 -6.71
N PRO A 125 -7.64 6.33 -5.68
CA PRO A 125 -6.42 6.80 -5.02
C PRO A 125 -5.99 5.94 -3.81
N THR A 126 -6.75 4.88 -3.46
CA THR A 126 -6.54 4.03 -2.27
C THR A 126 -5.10 3.57 -2.07
N ARG A 127 -4.36 3.28 -3.14
CA ARG A 127 -2.97 2.82 -3.09
C ARG A 127 -2.04 3.90 -2.56
N TRP A 128 -2.23 5.15 -2.99
CA TRP A 128 -1.44 6.30 -2.54
C TRP A 128 -1.72 6.59 -1.07
N ILE A 129 -3.00 6.52 -0.69
CA ILE A 129 -3.43 6.62 0.70
C ILE A 129 -2.76 5.53 1.53
N ASP A 130 -2.86 4.25 1.14
CA ASP A 130 -2.25 3.09 1.83
C ASP A 130 -0.73 3.25 2.07
N GLN A 131 -0.06 3.96 1.17
CA GLN A 131 1.39 4.24 1.23
C GLN A 131 1.74 5.51 2.02
N GLY A 132 0.74 6.28 2.47
CA GLY A 132 0.95 7.53 3.21
C GLY A 132 1.52 8.66 2.36
N ALA A 133 1.24 8.67 1.05
CA ALA A 133 1.67 9.73 0.14
C ALA A 133 0.86 11.01 0.39
N THR A 134 1.51 12.17 0.42
CA THR A 134 0.89 13.50 0.50
C THR A 134 0.60 14.08 -0.88
N GLN A 135 1.28 13.59 -1.92
CA GLN A 135 1.05 13.95 -3.32
C GLN A 135 1.21 12.71 -4.19
N ALA A 136 0.42 12.60 -5.25
CA ALA A 136 0.58 11.56 -6.27
C ALA A 136 0.29 12.11 -7.68
N LEU A 137 1.02 11.60 -8.67
CA LEU A 137 0.87 11.97 -10.08
C LEU A 137 0.99 10.69 -10.94
N PRO A 138 -0.11 10.19 -11.53
CA PRO A 138 -0.04 9.20 -12.60
C PRO A 138 0.74 9.77 -13.79
N ILE A 139 1.70 9.01 -14.31
CA ILE A 139 2.55 9.43 -15.44
C ILE A 139 2.47 8.48 -16.63
N PHE A 140 2.14 7.21 -16.40
CA PHE A 140 1.90 6.23 -17.46
C PHE A 140 0.71 5.35 -17.14
N LYS A 141 -0.02 4.97 -18.18
CA LYS A 141 -0.95 3.84 -18.19
C LYS A 141 -0.39 2.77 -19.11
N VAL A 142 -0.41 1.53 -18.64
CA VAL A 142 0.12 0.37 -19.36
C VAL A 142 -0.92 -0.73 -19.40
N GLN A 143 -0.81 -1.66 -20.34
CA GLN A 143 -1.80 -2.71 -20.54
C GLN A 143 -1.71 -3.84 -19.52
N THR A 144 -0.51 -4.11 -18.99
CA THR A 144 -0.29 -5.21 -18.04
C THR A 144 0.55 -4.79 -16.85
N ARG A 145 0.43 -5.57 -15.78
CA ARG A 145 1.20 -5.40 -14.55
C ARG A 145 2.70 -5.60 -14.78
N LEU A 146 3.09 -6.50 -15.68
CA LEU A 146 4.49 -6.72 -16.06
C LEU A 146 5.11 -5.44 -16.63
N GLN A 147 4.44 -4.82 -17.59
CA GLN A 147 4.88 -3.56 -18.20
C GLN A 147 5.05 -2.48 -17.14
N SER A 148 4.13 -2.37 -16.19
CA SER A 148 4.24 -1.37 -15.11
C SER A 148 5.48 -1.61 -14.23
N GLY A 149 5.83 -2.86 -13.96
CA GLY A 149 7.03 -3.23 -13.20
C GLY A 149 8.32 -2.89 -13.95
N LEU A 150 8.35 -3.14 -15.26
CA LEU A 150 9.51 -2.82 -16.09
C LEU A 150 9.76 -1.31 -16.14
N VAL A 151 8.70 -0.50 -16.26
CA VAL A 151 8.78 0.96 -16.21
C VAL A 151 9.14 1.46 -14.81
N GLU A 152 8.56 0.89 -13.75
CA GLU A 152 8.89 1.21 -12.36
C GLU A 152 10.38 0.98 -12.06
N VAL A 153 10.92 -0.16 -12.46
CA VAL A 153 12.35 -0.49 -12.29
C VAL A 153 13.24 0.49 -13.05
N ALA A 154 12.86 0.90 -14.27
CA ALA A 154 13.62 1.87 -15.04
C ALA A 154 13.67 3.23 -14.35
N LEU A 155 12.51 3.75 -13.89
CA LEU A 155 12.43 5.02 -13.18
C LEU A 155 13.16 4.98 -11.83
N ALA A 156 13.07 3.85 -11.11
CA ALA A 156 13.67 3.69 -9.80
C ALA A 156 15.20 3.81 -9.82
N GLN A 157 15.88 3.58 -10.95
CA GLN A 157 17.32 3.77 -11.09
C GLN A 157 17.76 5.24 -10.92
N PHE A 158 16.85 6.18 -11.19
CA PHE A 158 17.10 7.62 -11.14
C PHE A 158 16.53 8.28 -9.88
N ILE A 159 15.83 7.52 -9.04
CA ILE A 159 15.22 8.02 -7.80
C ILE A 159 16.01 7.47 -6.62
N ALA A 160 16.49 8.37 -5.75
CA ALA A 160 17.22 7.99 -4.55
C ALA A 160 16.38 7.08 -3.64
N ASP A 161 16.95 5.97 -3.17
CA ASP A 161 16.30 5.06 -2.21
C ASP A 161 16.10 5.75 -0.85
N LYS A 162 14.91 6.32 -0.67
CA LYS A 162 14.46 6.96 0.57
C LYS A 162 13.46 6.06 1.32
N THR A 163 13.66 4.74 1.32
CA THR A 163 12.72 3.76 1.92
C THR A 163 12.83 3.67 3.45
N ASN A 164 12.70 4.79 4.16
CA ASN A 164 12.52 4.78 5.61
C ASN A 164 11.09 5.17 5.99
N TRP A 165 10.24 4.16 6.20
CA TRP A 165 8.84 4.35 6.60
C TRP A 165 8.67 5.21 7.86
N ARG A 166 9.69 5.29 8.71
CA ARG A 166 9.65 6.15 9.91
C ARG A 166 9.56 7.62 9.54
N ASN A 167 10.24 8.06 8.48
CA ASN A 167 10.22 9.47 8.08
C ASN A 167 8.82 9.93 7.68
N MET A 168 8.05 9.04 7.02
CA MET A 168 6.64 9.29 6.68
C MET A 168 5.77 9.61 7.89
N LEU A 169 6.08 9.06 9.07
CA LEU A 169 5.29 9.24 10.29
C LEU A 169 5.82 10.32 11.23
N LYS A 170 6.94 10.99 10.91
CA LYS A 170 7.54 12.04 11.75
C LYS A 170 7.01 13.44 11.46
N GLY A 171 6.22 13.61 10.41
CA GLY A 171 5.70 14.92 10.03
C GLY A 171 5.07 14.94 8.65
N GLN A 172 4.81 16.16 8.20
CA GLN A 172 4.47 16.46 6.81
C GLN A 172 5.74 16.49 5.97
N SER A 173 5.64 15.95 4.76
CA SER A 173 6.72 16.02 3.76
C SER A 173 6.69 17.39 3.12
N GLU A 174 7.86 17.94 2.79
CA GLU A 174 7.93 19.11 1.92
C GLU A 174 7.23 18.82 0.59
N VAL A 175 6.47 19.80 0.10
CA VAL A 175 5.79 19.72 -1.18
C VAL A 175 6.83 19.61 -2.30
N LEU A 176 6.61 18.68 -3.22
CA LEU A 176 7.45 18.47 -4.40
C LEU A 176 6.67 18.85 -5.65
N ASP A 177 7.38 19.41 -6.63
CA ASP A 177 6.86 19.57 -7.98
C ASP A 177 6.97 18.23 -8.73
N LEU A 178 5.90 17.43 -8.66
CA LEU A 178 5.87 16.13 -9.30
C LEU A 178 5.85 16.23 -10.83
N LYS A 179 5.32 17.31 -11.41
CA LYS A 179 5.31 17.51 -12.87
C LYS A 179 6.71 17.82 -13.37
N ALA A 180 7.46 18.67 -12.67
CA ALA A 180 8.88 18.91 -12.97
C ALA A 180 9.71 17.63 -12.83
N ALA A 181 9.50 16.86 -11.77
CA ALA A 181 10.19 15.57 -11.60
C ALA A 181 9.87 14.58 -12.72
N ALA A 182 8.61 14.51 -13.19
CA ALA A 182 8.24 13.68 -14.34
C ALA A 182 8.94 14.14 -15.63
N ALA A 183 8.97 15.45 -15.88
CA ALA A 183 9.65 16.04 -17.04
C ALA A 183 11.17 15.76 -17.05
N GLU A 184 11.79 15.62 -15.88
CA GLU A 184 13.20 15.24 -15.76
C GLU A 184 13.43 13.73 -15.90
N LEU A 185 12.55 12.90 -15.33
CA LEU A 185 12.73 11.44 -15.26
C LEU A 185 12.33 10.70 -16.53
N ILE A 186 11.24 11.10 -17.18
CA ILE A 186 10.71 10.41 -18.37
C ILE A 186 11.75 10.35 -19.50
N PRO A 187 12.47 11.44 -19.84
CA PRO A 187 13.53 11.37 -20.86
C PRO A 187 14.66 10.40 -20.53
N GLN A 188 14.96 10.18 -19.25
CA GLN A 188 16.05 9.28 -18.81
C GLN A 188 15.73 7.80 -19.04
N ILE A 189 14.46 7.45 -19.23
CA ILE A 189 14.01 6.08 -19.53
C ILE A 189 13.52 5.92 -20.98
N ALA A 190 13.76 6.90 -21.87
CA ALA A 190 13.25 6.89 -23.24
C ALA A 190 13.66 5.63 -24.03
N ASP A 191 14.92 5.21 -23.92
CA ASP A 191 15.41 3.98 -24.56
C ASP A 191 14.65 2.75 -24.07
N LYS A 192 14.36 2.70 -22.77
CA LYS A 192 13.57 1.60 -22.20
C LYS A 192 12.12 1.63 -22.66
N LEU A 193 11.52 2.81 -22.78
CA LEU A 193 10.15 2.95 -23.31
C LEU A 193 10.07 2.49 -24.77
N ASN A 194 11.08 2.81 -25.59
CA ASN A 194 11.17 2.35 -26.97
C ASN A 194 11.31 0.82 -27.06
N GLU A 195 12.20 0.22 -26.25
CA GLU A 195 12.36 -1.24 -26.16
C GLU A 195 11.02 -1.91 -25.81
N LEU A 196 10.30 -1.38 -24.82
CA LEU A 196 9.00 -1.94 -24.40
C LEU A 196 7.92 -1.75 -25.47
N ALA A 197 7.93 -0.65 -26.22
CA ALA A 197 7.01 -0.41 -27.33
C ALA A 197 7.26 -1.38 -28.50
N GLU A 198 8.52 -1.75 -28.77
CA GLU A 198 8.86 -2.78 -29.77
C GLU A 198 8.40 -4.17 -29.32
N LEU A 199 8.58 -4.50 -28.04
CA LEU A 199 8.22 -5.81 -27.48
C LEU A 199 6.70 -6.02 -27.34
N PHE A 200 5.97 -4.99 -26.92
CA PHE A 200 4.56 -5.10 -26.53
C PHE A 200 3.60 -4.34 -27.47
N GLY A 201 4.13 -3.60 -28.43
CA GLY A 201 3.39 -2.77 -29.36
C GLY A 201 3.38 -1.28 -28.96
N ALA A 202 3.28 -0.41 -29.97
CA ALA A 202 3.40 1.04 -29.80
C ALA A 202 2.39 1.67 -28.82
N THR A 203 1.24 1.02 -28.58
CA THR A 203 0.20 1.48 -27.65
C THR A 203 0.24 0.76 -26.30
N ALA A 204 1.31 0.03 -25.99
CA ALA A 204 1.45 -0.69 -24.73
C ALA A 204 1.65 0.24 -23.53
N ILE A 205 2.30 1.39 -23.76
CA ILE A 205 2.60 2.39 -22.74
C ILE A 205 2.07 3.74 -23.23
N GLU A 206 1.05 4.23 -22.54
CA GLU A 206 0.40 5.51 -22.76
C GLU A 206 0.97 6.51 -21.74
N GLN A 207 1.65 7.56 -22.19
CA GLN A 207 2.05 8.67 -21.32
C GLN A 207 0.82 9.52 -20.97
N LEU A 208 0.73 9.91 -19.71
CA LEU A 208 -0.40 10.67 -19.17
C LEU A 208 0.00 12.12 -18.88
N ASP A 209 -0.95 13.04 -19.01
CA ASP A 209 -0.86 14.44 -18.56
C ASP A 209 -1.97 14.70 -17.53
N GLU A 210 -1.77 14.17 -16.33
CA GLU A 210 -2.74 14.24 -15.23
C GLU A 210 -2.38 15.36 -14.25
N GLU A 211 -3.35 15.72 -13.42
CA GLU A 211 -3.12 16.65 -12.32
C GLU A 211 -2.54 15.96 -11.09
N VAL A 212 -1.76 16.72 -10.32
CA VAL A 212 -1.26 16.25 -9.03
C VAL A 212 -2.43 16.14 -8.06
N VAL A 213 -2.52 14.98 -7.40
CA VAL A 213 -3.52 14.73 -6.36
C VAL A 213 -2.88 14.95 -5.00
N ASP A 214 -3.34 15.97 -4.28
CA ASP A 214 -2.95 16.23 -2.90
C ASP A 214 -3.77 15.38 -1.91
N LEU A 215 -3.09 14.87 -0.89
CA LEU A 215 -3.62 13.92 0.08
C LEU A 215 -3.33 14.42 1.50
N GLU A 216 -4.39 14.75 2.22
CA GLU A 216 -4.31 15.21 3.61
C GLU A 216 -4.74 14.12 4.58
N PHE A 217 -3.91 13.84 5.59
CA PHE A 217 -4.16 12.79 6.56
C PHE A 217 -4.66 13.36 7.88
N PRO A 218 -5.60 12.68 8.58
CA PRO A 218 -6.13 13.16 9.84
C PRO A 218 -5.12 12.87 10.96
N VAL A 219 -4.17 13.80 11.16
CA VAL A 219 -3.14 13.71 12.20
C VAL A 219 -3.08 15.02 12.98
N THR A 220 -3.41 14.97 14.27
CA THR A 220 -3.36 16.13 15.17
C THR A 220 -1.97 16.33 15.77
N ALA A 221 -1.21 15.25 15.98
CA ALA A 221 0.16 15.30 16.49
C ALA A 221 1.03 14.18 15.91
N TYR A 222 2.21 14.54 15.39
CA TYR A 222 3.20 13.58 14.91
C TYR A 222 4.17 13.16 16.03
N PRO A 223 4.54 11.87 16.11
CA PRO A 223 5.49 11.39 17.11
C PRO A 223 6.91 11.91 16.83
N THR A 224 7.56 12.46 17.85
CA THR A 224 8.98 12.86 17.78
C THR A 224 9.91 11.64 17.73
N LYS A 225 9.53 10.56 18.43
CA LYS A 225 10.20 9.27 18.44
C LYS A 225 9.23 8.17 18.05
N ILE A 226 9.62 7.32 17.11
CA ILE A 226 8.77 6.22 16.63
C ILE A 226 9.09 4.94 17.40
N SER A 227 8.14 4.54 18.25
CA SER A 227 8.07 3.21 18.84
C SER A 227 6.98 2.42 18.13
N SER A 228 7.28 1.20 17.67
CA SER A 228 6.28 0.37 16.98
C SER A 228 5.70 -0.65 17.95
N PHE A 229 4.38 -0.60 18.14
CA PHE A 229 3.65 -1.67 18.78
C PHE A 229 3.71 -2.96 17.98
N ASN A 230 3.59 -4.10 18.67
CA ASN A 230 3.55 -5.41 18.06
C ASN A 230 2.79 -6.41 18.93
N PHE A 231 1.66 -6.93 18.43
CA PHE A 231 0.85 -7.93 19.12
C PHE A 231 1.57 -9.24 19.44
N ASP A 232 2.62 -9.58 18.69
CA ASP A 232 3.44 -10.77 18.96
C ASP A 232 4.34 -10.60 20.20
N LYS A 233 4.53 -9.36 20.67
CA LYS A 233 5.36 -9.02 21.85
C LYS A 233 4.51 -8.59 23.03
N GLU A 234 3.55 -7.71 22.78
CA GLU A 234 2.62 -7.17 23.77
C GLU A 234 1.22 -7.24 23.16
N PRO A 235 0.30 -8.08 23.69
CA PRO A 235 -1.02 -8.29 23.10
C PRO A 235 -1.94 -7.07 23.18
N VAL A 236 -1.63 -6.08 24.02
CA VAL A 236 -2.46 -4.88 24.18
C VAL A 236 -1.78 -3.66 23.56
N VAL A 237 -2.52 -2.95 22.72
CA VAL A 237 -2.14 -1.64 22.20
C VAL A 237 -3.18 -0.64 22.66
N SER A 238 -2.77 0.35 23.44
CA SER A 238 -3.68 1.33 24.02
C SER A 238 -2.99 2.68 24.11
N GLY A 239 -3.76 3.75 23.91
CA GLY A 239 -3.31 5.13 24.05
C GLY A 239 -4.33 6.11 23.49
N ILE A 240 -3.99 7.40 23.49
CA ILE A 240 -4.76 8.43 22.80
C ILE A 240 -4.41 8.37 21.31
N LEU A 241 -5.42 8.18 20.45
CA LEU A 241 -5.22 8.17 19.00
C LEU A 241 -4.99 9.60 18.50
N ASN A 242 -3.75 9.94 18.17
CA ASN A 242 -3.37 11.26 17.65
C ASN A 242 -3.55 11.38 16.14
N GLY A 243 -3.68 10.27 15.42
CA GLY A 243 -3.93 10.34 14.00
C GLY A 243 -3.74 9.04 13.24
N ILE A 244 -3.94 9.13 11.93
CA ILE A 244 -3.86 8.00 11.02
C ILE A 244 -3.13 8.45 9.76
N LYS A 245 -2.08 7.71 9.35
CA LYS A 245 -1.38 7.97 8.10
C LYS A 245 -1.01 6.66 7.41
N GLY A 246 -1.52 6.48 6.20
CA GLY A 246 -1.45 5.22 5.49
C GLY A 246 -2.10 4.08 6.25
N GLN A 247 -1.36 3.01 6.51
CA GLN A 247 -1.84 1.84 7.24
C GLN A 247 -1.43 1.88 8.72
N TYR A 248 -1.04 3.04 9.24
CA TYR A 248 -0.59 3.24 10.61
C TYR A 248 -1.61 4.02 11.44
N LEU A 249 -1.93 3.49 12.61
CA LEU A 249 -2.52 4.28 13.70
C LEU A 249 -1.38 4.90 14.51
N ILE A 250 -1.52 6.17 14.84
CA ILE A 250 -0.55 6.97 15.58
C ILE A 250 -1.16 7.26 16.95
N PHE A 251 -0.57 6.68 17.99
CA PHE A 251 -0.90 6.96 19.38
C PHE A 251 0.13 7.91 19.99
N ASP A 252 -0.22 8.53 21.11
CA ASP A 252 0.69 9.27 21.99
C ASP A 252 1.91 8.45 22.47
N THR A 253 1.75 7.14 22.61
CA THR A 253 2.75 6.22 23.14
C THR A 253 3.50 5.39 22.09
N GLY A 254 3.05 5.42 20.83
CA GLY A 254 3.66 4.64 19.75
C GLY A 254 2.80 4.56 18.49
N VAL A 255 3.22 3.74 17.53
CA VAL A 255 2.49 3.53 16.27
C VAL A 255 2.26 2.05 16.00
N ILE A 256 1.18 1.71 15.32
CA ILE A 256 0.91 0.33 14.88
C ILE A 256 0.54 0.30 13.40
N ASN A 257 1.21 -0.58 12.63
CA ASN A 257 0.81 -0.87 11.25
C ASN A 257 -0.29 -1.94 11.26
N ILE A 258 -1.53 -1.55 10.96
CA ILE A 258 -2.68 -2.46 10.98
C ILE A 258 -2.58 -3.53 9.90
N ARG A 259 -2.10 -3.17 8.70
CA ARG A 259 -1.94 -4.12 7.59
C ARG A 259 -1.02 -5.29 7.95
N LYS A 260 0.03 -5.07 8.74
CA LYS A 260 0.92 -6.13 9.26
C LYS A 260 0.14 -7.18 10.06
N PHE A 261 -0.86 -6.76 10.82
CA PHE A 261 -1.67 -7.61 11.69
C PHE A 261 -3.00 -8.05 11.05
N THR A 262 -3.09 -7.99 9.71
CA THR A 262 -4.20 -8.64 8.99
C THR A 262 -4.33 -10.10 9.44
N SER A 263 -5.57 -10.54 9.64
CA SER A 263 -5.97 -11.85 10.16
C SER A 263 -5.80 -12.09 11.66
N TYR A 264 -5.30 -11.12 12.43
CA TYR A 264 -5.28 -11.23 13.89
C TYR A 264 -6.70 -10.97 14.42
N ASP A 265 -7.22 -11.88 15.24
CA ASP A 265 -8.47 -11.66 15.98
C ASP A 265 -8.21 -10.71 17.14
N VAL A 266 -8.89 -9.56 17.13
CA VAL A 266 -8.70 -8.51 18.12
C VAL A 266 -10.02 -8.05 18.68
N THR A 267 -9.98 -7.58 19.92
CA THR A 267 -11.05 -6.83 20.56
C THR A 267 -10.70 -5.34 20.51
N VAL A 268 -11.63 -4.53 20.00
CA VAL A 268 -11.55 -3.06 19.96
C VAL A 268 -12.45 -2.49 21.06
N GLY A 269 -11.86 -1.63 21.90
CA GLY A 269 -12.50 -0.96 23.03
C GLY A 269 -12.06 0.49 23.20
#